data_AF-A0A3N7FQT9-F1
#
_entry.id   AF-A0A3N7FQT9-F1
#
_cell.length_a   1.000
_cell.length_b   1.000
_cell.length_c   1.000
_cell.angle_alpha   90.00
_cell.angle_beta   90.00
_cell.angle_gamma   90.00
#
_symmetry.space_group_name_H-M   'P 1'
#
loop_
_entity.id
_entity.type
_entity.pdbx_description
1 polymer ?
#
loop_
_entity_poly.entity_id
_entity_poly.type
_entity_poly.pdbx_seq_one_letter_code
_entity_poly.pdbx_strand_id
1 'polypeptide(L)'
;MDSGVAYTVTVKTQPDGLRCAVSQGAGAVTANVSSVSVRCEALPAAMYTVGGAVVGLASGGGVVLQNNGGEDVSVGGNGGFTFPTAMVAGAGYLVTVKTQPSWQTCTIQNGAGTVSTANVQAVQVSCDALIAPLEGFWVADLCLPMALGHAWTIARQGESQVHVKQMGVAYENGSCSGAFRTWTPSDMGNAVFTKVTSSGPLTAFWGKWPQGNGDYDLAIWTRVGPYLCFLRDNPEWPSTMAEVEARTAGAIAGKACARQR
;
A
#
# COMPACT_ATOMS: atom_id res chain seq x y z
N MET A 1 40.03 -54.44 -5.86
CA MET A 1 39.15 -55.31 -5.06
C MET A 1 39.30 -56.70 -5.62
N ASP A 2 39.44 -57.71 -4.77
CA ASP A 2 39.53 -59.09 -5.24
C ASP A 2 38.19 -59.52 -5.85
N SER A 3 38.25 -60.50 -6.76
CA SER A 3 37.05 -61.02 -7.41
C SER A 3 36.09 -61.59 -6.36
N GLY A 4 34.81 -61.26 -6.45
CA GLY A 4 33.75 -61.66 -5.52
C GLY A 4 33.54 -60.73 -4.32
N VAL A 5 34.37 -59.69 -4.14
CA VAL A 5 34.18 -58.70 -3.07
C VAL A 5 32.97 -57.82 -3.36
N ALA A 6 32.09 -57.66 -2.37
CA ALA A 6 30.94 -56.77 -2.47
C ALA A 6 31.37 -55.29 -2.45
N TYR A 7 30.71 -54.47 -3.26
CA TYR A 7 30.84 -53.03 -3.24
C TYR A 7 29.49 -52.36 -3.00
N THR A 8 29.55 -51.18 -2.40
CA THR A 8 28.41 -50.28 -2.22
C THR A 8 28.85 -48.83 -2.44
N VAL A 9 28.12 -48.11 -3.28
CA VAL A 9 28.34 -46.70 -3.62
C VAL A 9 27.10 -45.93 -3.16
N THR A 10 27.33 -44.94 -2.31
CA THR A 10 26.28 -44.10 -1.73
C THR A 10 26.64 -42.63 -1.85
N VAL A 11 25.65 -41.76 -2.01
CA VAL A 11 25.84 -40.32 -1.85
C VAL A 11 25.97 -40.01 -0.36
N LYS A 12 27.15 -39.59 0.08
CA LYS A 12 27.43 -39.30 1.50
C LYS A 12 26.76 -38.02 1.98
N THR A 13 26.75 -36.99 1.14
CA THR A 13 26.12 -35.69 1.39
C THR A 13 25.44 -35.24 0.11
N GLN A 14 24.16 -34.89 0.19
CA GLN A 14 23.45 -34.33 -0.95
C GLN A 14 23.94 -32.89 -1.20
N PRO A 15 24.14 -32.46 -2.46
CA PRO A 15 24.37 -31.06 -2.76
C PRO A 15 23.14 -30.20 -2.44
N ASP A 16 23.35 -28.94 -2.05
CA ASP A 16 22.25 -28.02 -1.78
C ASP A 16 21.36 -27.83 -3.02
N GLY A 17 20.04 -27.89 -2.83
CA GLY A 17 19.05 -27.75 -3.90
C GLY A 17 18.96 -28.94 -4.86
N LEU A 18 19.66 -30.05 -4.59
CA LEU A 18 19.65 -31.25 -5.42
C LEU A 18 19.32 -32.51 -4.61
N ARG A 19 18.75 -33.50 -5.29
CA ARG A 19 18.66 -34.88 -4.82
C ARG A 19 19.33 -35.80 -5.83
N CYS A 20 20.45 -36.39 -5.43
CA CYS A 20 21.21 -37.35 -6.20
C CYS A 20 20.87 -38.78 -5.77
N ALA A 21 20.63 -39.66 -6.73
CA ALA A 21 20.44 -41.09 -6.53
C ALA A 21 21.51 -41.89 -7.30
N VAL A 22 22.08 -42.90 -6.63
CA VAL A 22 23.01 -43.83 -7.26
C VAL A 22 22.21 -44.97 -7.87
N SER A 23 22.38 -45.19 -9.17
CA SER A 23 21.85 -46.35 -9.88
C SER A 23 22.96 -47.40 -10.04
N GLN A 24 22.61 -48.67 -9.85
CA GLN A 24 23.57 -49.79 -9.87
C GLN A 24 24.72 -49.67 -8.86
N GLY A 25 24.46 -48.99 -7.74
CA GLY A 25 25.48 -48.67 -6.72
C GLY A 25 25.94 -49.85 -5.85
N ALA A 26 25.34 -51.04 -5.96
CA ALA A 26 25.75 -52.21 -5.16
C ALA A 26 25.88 -53.45 -6.05
N GLY A 27 26.85 -54.31 -5.73
CA GLY A 27 27.13 -55.54 -6.47
C GLY A 27 28.38 -56.26 -5.96
N ALA A 28 28.83 -57.29 -6.67
CA ALA A 28 30.10 -57.97 -6.43
C ALA A 28 31.07 -57.71 -7.59
N VAL A 29 32.35 -57.51 -7.29
CA VAL A 29 33.38 -57.27 -8.31
C VAL A 29 33.71 -58.59 -8.99
N THR A 30 33.09 -58.87 -10.14
CA THR A 30 33.44 -60.03 -10.99
C THR A 30 34.23 -59.61 -12.24
N ALA A 31 34.19 -58.32 -12.57
CA ALA A 31 34.91 -57.64 -13.64
C ALA A 31 34.97 -56.12 -13.34
N ASN A 32 35.51 -55.31 -14.26
CA ASN A 32 35.47 -53.85 -14.15
C ASN A 32 34.02 -53.35 -14.12
N VAL A 33 33.67 -52.63 -13.06
CA VAL A 33 32.32 -52.07 -12.86
C VAL A 33 32.27 -50.67 -13.47
N SER A 34 31.58 -50.52 -14.61
CA SER A 34 31.40 -49.23 -15.31
C SER A 34 29.95 -48.76 -15.37
N SER A 35 29.02 -49.51 -14.76
CA SER A 35 27.58 -49.27 -14.87
C SER A 35 26.97 -48.44 -13.73
N VAL A 36 27.77 -48.12 -12.70
CA VAL A 36 27.37 -47.22 -11.61
C VAL A 36 27.17 -45.82 -12.21
N SER A 37 25.99 -45.26 -12.01
CA SER A 37 25.67 -43.90 -12.45
C SER A 37 25.05 -43.10 -11.30
N VAL A 38 25.31 -41.80 -11.27
CA VAL A 38 24.73 -40.87 -10.30
C VAL A 38 23.87 -39.89 -11.08
N ARG A 39 22.58 -39.84 -10.78
CA ARG A 39 21.65 -38.87 -11.38
C ARG A 39 21.19 -37.92 -10.29
N CYS A 40 21.32 -36.62 -10.55
CA CYS A 40 20.88 -35.56 -9.66
C CYS A 40 19.72 -34.79 -10.28
N GLU A 41 18.70 -34.50 -9.47
CA GLU A 41 17.54 -33.69 -9.87
C GLU A 41 17.40 -32.50 -8.93
N ALA A 42 16.95 -31.36 -9.47
CA ALA A 42 16.66 -30.16 -8.67
C ALA A 42 15.49 -30.42 -7.73
N LEU A 43 15.69 -30.09 -6.45
CA LEU A 43 14.59 -30.03 -5.50
C LEU A 43 13.75 -28.77 -5.77
N PRO A 44 12.43 -28.80 -5.53
CA PRO A 44 11.62 -27.59 -5.55
C PRO A 44 12.26 -26.54 -4.64
N ALA A 45 12.38 -25.31 -5.13
CA ALA A 45 12.91 -24.24 -4.31
C ALA A 45 12.01 -24.05 -3.08
N ALA A 46 12.61 -23.96 -1.89
CA ALA A 46 11.86 -23.73 -0.67
C ALA A 46 11.12 -22.38 -0.77
N MET A 47 9.85 -22.37 -0.39
CA MET A 47 9.01 -21.17 -0.42
C MET A 47 8.55 -20.83 0.99
N TYR A 48 8.55 -19.55 1.31
CA TYR A 48 8.19 -19.05 2.63
C TYR A 48 7.29 -17.82 2.51
N THR A 49 6.38 -17.64 3.45
CA THR A 49 5.44 -16.52 3.45
C THR A 49 6.05 -15.27 4.05
N VAL A 50 5.52 -14.11 3.66
CA VAL A 50 5.80 -12.82 4.29
C VAL A 50 4.61 -12.40 5.14
N GLY A 51 4.85 -11.87 6.31
CA GLY A 51 3.81 -11.51 7.26
C GLY A 51 4.36 -10.70 8.42
N GLY A 52 3.48 -10.40 9.36
CA GLY A 52 3.77 -9.44 10.41
C GLY A 52 2.61 -9.23 11.36
N ALA A 53 2.66 -8.11 12.08
CA ALA A 53 1.59 -7.70 12.98
C ALA A 53 1.19 -6.24 12.76
N VAL A 54 -0.11 -5.96 12.91
CA VAL A 54 -0.69 -4.62 12.97
C VAL A 54 -1.00 -4.28 14.43
N VAL A 55 -0.58 -3.09 14.86
CA VAL A 55 -0.87 -2.53 16.19
C VAL A 55 -1.40 -1.10 16.07
N GLY A 56 -2.20 -0.68 17.04
CA GLY A 56 -2.78 0.66 17.11
C GLY A 56 -3.94 0.92 16.14
N LEU A 57 -4.38 -0.04 15.32
CA LEU A 57 -5.53 0.11 14.43
C LEU A 57 -6.82 0.26 15.24
N ALA A 58 -7.59 1.31 14.94
CA ALA A 58 -8.84 1.64 15.60
C ALA A 58 -9.92 0.59 15.30
N SER A 59 -10.81 0.37 16.28
CA SER A 59 -11.94 -0.55 16.11
C SER A 59 -12.84 -0.10 14.95
N GLY A 60 -13.20 -1.03 14.06
CA GLY A 60 -13.95 -0.72 12.84
C GLY A 60 -13.14 -0.04 11.73
N GLY A 61 -11.84 0.18 11.93
CA GLY A 61 -10.92 0.61 10.88
C GLY A 61 -10.46 -0.54 9.98
N GLY A 62 -9.78 -0.20 8.88
CA GLY A 62 -9.18 -1.17 7.98
C GLY A 62 -7.95 -0.60 7.27
N VAL A 63 -6.89 -1.38 7.21
CA VAL A 63 -5.67 -1.06 6.45
C VAL A 63 -5.47 -2.10 5.34
N VAL A 64 -5.05 -1.67 4.16
CA VAL A 64 -4.68 -2.59 3.07
C VAL A 64 -3.17 -2.53 2.88
N LEU A 65 -2.53 -3.69 3.01
CA LEU A 65 -1.09 -3.88 2.81
C LEU A 65 -0.85 -4.53 1.46
N GLN A 66 0.23 -4.17 0.79
CA GLN A 66 0.61 -4.73 -0.49
C GLN A 66 2.07 -5.20 -0.45
N ASN A 67 2.37 -6.35 -1.05
CA ASN A 67 3.75 -6.83 -1.20
C ASN A 67 4.20 -6.77 -2.66
N ASN A 68 5.35 -6.13 -2.93
CA ASN A 68 5.99 -6.03 -4.24
C ASN A 68 5.08 -5.49 -5.37
N GLY A 69 4.11 -4.64 -5.05
CA GLY A 69 3.14 -4.14 -6.04
C GLY A 69 2.16 -5.21 -6.53
N GLY A 70 2.19 -6.41 -5.95
CA GLY A 70 1.38 -7.57 -6.33
C GLY A 70 0.14 -7.70 -5.46
N GLU A 71 0.09 -8.77 -4.66
CA GLU A 71 -1.10 -9.11 -3.87
C GLU A 71 -1.35 -8.15 -2.71
N ASP A 72 -2.63 -7.96 -2.40
CA ASP A 72 -3.10 -7.12 -1.32
C ASP A 72 -3.68 -7.96 -0.18
N VAL A 73 -3.42 -7.54 1.06
CA VAL A 73 -4.02 -8.11 2.29
C VAL A 73 -4.76 -7.00 3.03
N SER A 74 -6.07 -7.19 3.22
CA SER A 74 -6.89 -6.30 4.04
C SER A 74 -6.87 -6.76 5.51
N VAL A 75 -6.53 -5.86 6.42
CA VAL A 75 -6.46 -6.12 7.86
C VAL A 75 -7.46 -5.21 8.59
N GLY A 76 -8.45 -5.81 9.24
CA GLY A 76 -9.55 -5.10 9.93
C GLY A 76 -9.40 -4.97 11.45
N GLY A 77 -8.25 -5.33 12.00
CA GLY A 77 -8.01 -5.27 13.44
C GLY A 77 -6.53 -5.44 13.80
N ASN A 78 -6.20 -5.18 15.06
CA ASN A 78 -4.87 -5.47 15.59
C ASN A 78 -4.62 -6.98 15.62
N GLY A 79 -3.40 -7.40 15.30
CA GLY A 79 -3.02 -8.82 15.27
C GLY A 79 -2.14 -9.17 14.08
N GLY A 80 -1.96 -10.48 13.87
CA GLY A 80 -1.10 -11.01 12.80
C GLY A 80 -1.74 -10.91 11.42
N PHE A 81 -0.92 -10.71 10.40
CA PHE A 81 -1.30 -10.86 8.99
C PHE A 81 -0.25 -11.68 8.24
N THR A 82 -0.65 -12.31 7.13
CA THR A 82 0.25 -13.07 6.26
C THR A 82 -0.20 -12.93 4.82
N PHE A 83 0.75 -12.66 3.94
CA PHE A 83 0.60 -12.67 2.49
C PHE A 83 0.41 -14.13 2.01
N PRO A 84 -0.73 -14.48 1.37
CA PRO A 84 -1.01 -15.84 0.93
C PRO A 84 0.01 -16.42 -0.04
N THR A 85 0.63 -15.58 -0.88
CA THR A 85 1.62 -16.03 -1.85
C THR A 85 2.98 -16.20 -1.19
N ALA A 86 3.41 -17.45 -1.03
CA ALA A 86 4.77 -17.77 -0.60
C ALA A 86 5.79 -17.36 -1.67
N MET A 87 6.97 -16.97 -1.23
CA MET A 87 8.07 -16.50 -2.08
C MET A 87 9.26 -17.44 -1.95
N VAL A 88 9.99 -17.62 -3.05
CA VAL A 88 11.17 -18.47 -3.09
C VAL A 88 12.27 -17.92 -2.16
N ALA A 89 12.99 -18.80 -1.47
CA ALA A 89 14.19 -18.44 -0.72
C ALA A 89 15.18 -17.64 -1.59
N GLY A 90 15.64 -16.50 -1.09
CA GLY A 90 16.48 -15.54 -1.79
C GLY A 90 15.71 -14.41 -2.49
N ALA A 91 14.38 -14.48 -2.58
CA ALA A 91 13.57 -13.41 -3.18
C ALA A 91 13.45 -12.19 -2.26
N GLY A 92 13.53 -10.99 -2.84
CA GLY A 92 13.30 -9.73 -2.12
C GLY A 92 11.80 -9.43 -1.95
N TYR A 93 11.40 -8.93 -0.78
CA TYR A 93 10.05 -8.46 -0.49
C TYR A 93 10.04 -6.96 -0.17
N LEU A 94 8.92 -6.30 -0.45
CA LEU A 94 8.65 -4.89 -0.16
C LEU A 94 7.17 -4.73 0.17
N VAL A 95 6.86 -4.63 1.45
CA VAL A 95 5.53 -4.38 2.00
C VAL A 95 5.30 -2.88 2.11
N THR A 96 4.20 -2.41 1.54
CA THR A 96 3.74 -1.02 1.59
C THR A 96 2.31 -0.95 2.12
N VAL A 97 1.92 0.21 2.66
CA VAL A 97 0.51 0.51 2.93
C VAL A 97 -0.11 1.00 1.62
N LYS A 98 -1.02 0.21 1.06
CA LYS A 98 -1.79 0.58 -0.14
C LYS A 98 -2.96 1.48 0.20
N THR A 99 -3.67 1.19 1.29
CA THR A 99 -4.81 1.99 1.76
C THR A 99 -4.68 2.22 3.26
N GLN A 100 -4.65 3.50 3.66
CA GLN A 100 -4.61 3.90 5.05
C GLN A 100 -6.01 3.76 5.70
N PRO A 101 -6.11 3.41 6.98
CA PRO A 101 -7.36 3.49 7.72
C PRO A 101 -7.91 4.91 7.82
N SER A 102 -9.22 5.01 8.03
CA SER A 102 -9.86 6.30 8.33
C SER A 102 -9.35 6.84 9.66
N TRP A 103 -8.99 8.13 9.68
CA TRP A 103 -8.55 8.86 10.89
C TRP A 103 -7.29 8.31 11.57
N GLN A 104 -6.55 7.45 10.87
CA GLN A 104 -5.27 6.93 11.33
C GLN A 104 -4.23 6.93 10.20
N THR A 105 -2.97 6.91 10.58
CA THR A 105 -1.85 6.67 9.67
C THR A 105 -1.10 5.45 10.16
N CYS A 106 -1.01 4.43 9.30
CA CYS A 106 -0.16 3.27 9.50
C CYS A 106 1.20 3.48 8.85
N THR A 107 2.26 3.16 9.58
CA THR A 107 3.65 3.14 9.09
C THR A 107 4.21 1.73 9.23
N ILE A 108 5.18 1.37 8.39
CA ILE A 108 5.76 0.03 8.35
C ILE A 108 7.23 0.08 8.76
N GLN A 109 7.61 -0.77 9.71
CA GLN A 109 8.99 -1.13 10.01
C GLN A 109 9.30 -2.54 9.51
N ASN A 110 10.53 -2.76 9.07
CA ASN A 110 10.98 -4.01 8.45
C ASN A 110 10.16 -4.41 7.21
N GLY A 111 9.60 -3.42 6.52
CA GLY A 111 8.77 -3.63 5.32
C GLY A 111 9.54 -4.14 4.12
N ALA A 112 10.87 -4.07 4.11
CA ALA A 112 11.69 -4.58 3.02
C ALA A 112 12.74 -5.56 3.53
N GLY A 113 13.09 -6.55 2.71
CA GLY A 113 14.12 -7.53 3.03
C GLY A 113 14.18 -8.68 2.04
N THR A 114 14.85 -9.76 2.41
CA THR A 114 14.97 -10.98 1.61
C THR A 114 14.40 -12.15 2.38
N VAL A 115 13.61 -12.99 1.70
CA VAL A 115 13.11 -14.25 2.25
C VAL A 115 14.29 -15.22 2.35
N SER A 116 14.60 -15.70 3.55
CA SER A 116 15.74 -16.60 3.77
C SER A 116 15.30 -18.07 3.82
N THR A 117 15.47 -18.74 4.95
CA THR A 117 15.16 -20.16 5.16
C THR A 117 13.94 -20.38 6.06
N ALA A 118 13.15 -19.33 6.30
CA ALA A 118 11.95 -19.37 7.13
C ALA A 118 10.93 -18.28 6.71
N ASN A 119 9.69 -18.41 7.20
CA ASN A 119 8.65 -17.40 7.05
C ASN A 119 9.09 -16.08 7.67
N VAL A 120 8.92 -14.98 6.93
CA VAL A 120 9.14 -13.64 7.44
C VAL A 120 7.91 -13.24 8.26
N GLN A 121 8.09 -12.99 9.56
CA GLN A 121 7.02 -12.54 10.47
C GLN A 121 7.35 -11.20 11.16
N ALA A 122 8.43 -10.54 10.71
CA ALA A 122 9.01 -9.38 11.39
C ALA A 122 8.46 -8.03 10.91
N VAL A 123 7.55 -8.02 9.92
CA VAL A 123 6.96 -6.77 9.42
C VAL A 123 6.06 -6.19 10.51
N GLN A 124 6.33 -4.96 10.94
CA GLN A 124 5.56 -4.29 11.97
C GLN A 124 4.81 -3.12 11.36
N VAL A 125 3.49 -3.11 11.52
CA VAL A 125 2.62 -2.04 11.04
C VAL A 125 2.04 -1.33 12.26
N SER A 126 2.47 -0.08 12.47
CA SER A 126 2.01 0.75 13.59
C SER A 126 1.07 1.81 13.07
N CYS A 127 -0.17 1.79 13.54
CA CYS A 127 -1.22 2.72 13.17
C CYS A 127 -1.51 3.68 14.33
N ASP A 128 -1.40 4.97 14.07
CA ASP A 128 -1.65 6.00 15.07
C ASP A 128 -2.80 6.90 14.65
N ALA A 129 -3.57 7.37 15.64
CA ALA A 129 -4.57 8.40 15.42
C ALA A 129 -3.94 9.61 14.75
N LEU A 130 -4.64 10.17 13.76
CA LEU A 130 -4.30 11.48 13.22
C LEU A 130 -4.57 12.54 14.30
N ILE A 131 -3.60 12.76 15.20
CA ILE A 131 -3.59 13.84 16.20
C ILE A 131 -3.06 15.15 15.61
N ALA A 132 -3.21 15.33 14.30
CA ALA A 132 -3.01 16.63 13.68
C ALA A 132 -4.20 17.53 14.05
N PRO A 133 -3.99 18.82 14.37
CA PRO A 133 -5.10 19.75 14.49
C PRO A 133 -5.89 19.72 13.18
N LEU A 134 -7.15 19.30 13.24
CA LEU A 134 -8.03 19.37 12.08
C LEU A 134 -8.10 20.84 11.68
N GLU A 135 -7.76 21.14 10.43
CA GLU A 135 -7.85 22.50 9.88
C GLU A 135 -9.31 22.88 9.56
N GLY A 136 -10.27 22.27 10.26
CA GLY A 136 -11.70 22.44 10.07
C GLY A 136 -12.34 21.40 9.15
N PHE A 137 -13.66 21.49 9.09
CA PHE A 137 -14.52 20.74 8.20
C PHE A 137 -14.81 21.58 6.96
N TRP A 138 -14.46 21.09 5.78
CA TRP A 138 -14.58 21.85 4.54
C TRP A 138 -15.70 21.28 3.71
N VAL A 139 -16.65 22.10 3.26
CA VAL A 139 -17.81 21.62 2.50
C VAL A 139 -17.91 22.36 1.18
N ALA A 140 -18.17 21.62 0.10
CA ALA A 140 -18.27 22.16 -1.25
C ALA A 140 -19.36 23.26 -1.32
N ASP A 141 -19.07 24.33 -2.05
CA ASP A 141 -20.06 25.39 -2.27
C ASP A 141 -21.18 24.99 -3.24
N LEU A 142 -20.97 23.93 -4.03
CA LEU A 142 -21.93 23.36 -4.94
C LEU A 142 -22.30 21.92 -4.54
N CYS A 143 -23.60 21.62 -4.56
CA CYS A 143 -24.13 20.27 -4.43
C CYS A 143 -24.20 19.59 -5.79
N LEU A 144 -24.02 18.28 -5.76
CA LEU A 144 -24.52 17.35 -6.75
C LEU A 144 -26.07 17.32 -6.75
N PRO A 145 -26.67 16.69 -7.78
CA PRO A 145 -28.11 16.40 -7.78
C PRO A 145 -28.59 15.76 -6.47
N MET A 146 -29.86 15.96 -6.15
CA MET A 146 -30.50 15.44 -4.92
C MET A 146 -29.95 16.04 -3.60
N ALA A 147 -29.38 17.25 -3.67
CA ALA A 147 -28.81 17.95 -2.51
C ALA A 147 -27.68 17.17 -1.82
N LEU A 148 -26.92 16.40 -2.60
CA LEU A 148 -25.73 15.69 -2.14
C LEU A 148 -24.49 16.54 -2.35
N GLY A 149 -23.45 16.37 -1.56
CA GLY A 149 -22.20 17.09 -1.72
C GLY A 149 -21.03 16.31 -1.17
N HIS A 150 -19.86 16.93 -1.30
CA HIS A 150 -18.63 16.42 -0.70
C HIS A 150 -18.20 17.34 0.43
N ALA A 151 -17.68 16.72 1.47
CA ALA A 151 -16.95 17.38 2.51
C ALA A 151 -15.55 16.79 2.63
N TRP A 152 -14.65 17.57 3.20
CA TRP A 152 -13.27 17.18 3.39
C TRP A 152 -12.80 17.57 4.77
N THR A 153 -11.97 16.70 5.35
CA THR A 153 -11.24 17.02 6.56
C THR A 153 -9.77 17.00 6.25
N ILE A 154 -9.10 18.10 6.61
CA ILE A 154 -7.68 18.29 6.43
C ILE A 154 -7.01 18.18 7.79
N ALA A 155 -6.02 17.30 7.88
CA ALA A 155 -5.18 17.16 9.06
C ALA A 155 -3.72 17.44 8.64
N ARG A 156 -3.11 18.49 9.21
CA ARG A 156 -1.72 18.83 8.93
C ARG A 156 -0.76 18.06 9.84
N GLN A 157 0.08 17.20 9.25
CA GLN A 157 1.14 16.46 9.92
C GLN A 157 2.47 17.19 9.71
N GLY A 158 2.80 18.15 10.60
CA GLY A 158 4.01 18.97 10.48
C GLY A 158 3.92 20.05 9.40
N GLU A 159 5.04 20.43 8.78
CA GLU A 159 5.08 21.54 7.80
C GLU A 159 4.86 21.10 6.35
N SER A 160 5.14 19.84 6.02
CA SER A 160 5.22 19.34 4.64
C SER A 160 4.13 18.34 4.26
N GLN A 161 3.35 17.84 5.22
CA GLN A 161 2.38 16.78 4.97
C GLN A 161 0.97 17.18 5.39
N VAL A 162 0.00 16.98 4.49
CA VAL A 162 -1.43 17.10 4.81
C VAL A 162 -2.14 15.81 4.43
N HIS A 163 -2.94 15.32 5.37
CA HIS A 163 -3.85 14.21 5.17
C HIS A 163 -5.22 14.78 4.83
N VAL A 164 -5.81 14.28 3.76
CA VAL A 164 -7.14 14.69 3.34
C VAL A 164 -8.03 13.46 3.28
N LYS A 165 -9.19 13.57 3.91
CA LYS A 165 -10.26 12.59 3.81
C LYS A 165 -11.46 13.25 3.14
N GLN A 166 -12.04 12.58 2.14
CA GLN A 166 -13.29 12.99 1.51
C GLN A 166 -14.44 12.21 2.12
N MET A 167 -15.55 12.91 2.31
CA MET A 167 -16.79 12.34 2.77
C MET A 167 -18.00 12.84 1.97
N GLY A 168 -19.07 12.04 1.95
CA GLY A 168 -20.36 12.46 1.41
C GLY A 168 -21.23 13.18 2.44
N VAL A 169 -21.87 14.27 2.02
CA VAL A 169 -22.85 15.01 2.82
C VAL A 169 -24.18 15.14 2.07
N ALA A 170 -25.27 15.20 2.83
CA ALA A 170 -26.61 15.50 2.33
C ALA A 170 -27.10 16.79 2.99
N TYR A 171 -27.53 17.74 2.17
CA TYR A 171 -28.08 19.01 2.61
C TYR A 171 -29.58 18.93 2.80
N GLU A 172 -30.09 19.77 3.70
CA GLU A 172 -31.53 19.89 3.93
C GLU A 172 -32.25 20.65 2.81
N ASN A 173 -31.50 21.36 1.95
CA ASN A 173 -32.03 22.06 0.78
C ASN A 173 -31.11 21.93 -0.45
N GLY A 174 -31.69 22.06 -1.64
CA GLY A 174 -30.97 22.02 -2.91
C GLY A 174 -30.08 23.24 -3.20
N SER A 175 -29.98 24.19 -2.26
CA SER A 175 -29.14 25.39 -2.37
C SER A 175 -27.81 25.27 -1.63
N CYS A 176 -27.51 24.11 -1.03
CA CYS A 176 -26.22 23.81 -0.38
C CYS A 176 -25.88 24.76 0.76
N SER A 177 -26.92 25.33 1.35
CA SER A 177 -26.81 26.32 2.42
C SER A 177 -27.36 25.75 3.72
N GLY A 178 -26.70 26.08 4.84
CA GLY A 178 -27.16 25.67 6.17
C GLY A 178 -26.69 24.28 6.58
N ALA A 179 -27.53 23.60 7.38
CA ALA A 179 -27.18 22.32 7.98
C ALA A 179 -27.10 21.20 6.94
N PHE A 180 -26.22 20.23 7.22
CA PHE A 180 -26.02 19.03 6.43
C PHE A 180 -25.77 17.85 7.37
N ARG A 181 -25.97 16.65 6.86
CA ARG A 181 -25.66 15.39 7.55
C ARG A 181 -24.62 14.63 6.74
N THR A 182 -23.70 13.96 7.40
CA THR A 182 -22.87 12.94 6.74
C THR A 182 -23.74 11.71 6.51
N TRP A 183 -23.71 11.15 5.31
CA TRP A 183 -24.47 9.94 4.98
C TRP A 183 -23.59 8.70 5.00
N THR A 184 -24.15 7.50 5.19
CA THR A 184 -23.37 6.26 5.32
C THR A 184 -23.53 5.37 4.08
N PRO A 185 -22.44 4.81 3.51
CA PRO A 185 -21.04 5.00 3.91
C PRO A 185 -20.53 6.40 3.52
N SER A 186 -19.97 7.13 4.50
CA SER A 186 -19.52 8.50 4.28
C SER A 186 -18.16 8.55 3.62
N ASP A 187 -17.35 7.50 3.77
CA ASP A 187 -15.93 7.54 3.43
C ASP A 187 -15.74 7.29 1.93
N MET A 188 -15.33 8.35 1.22
CA MET A 188 -15.21 8.34 -0.25
C MET A 188 -13.75 8.31 -0.72
N GLY A 189 -12.80 8.45 0.20
CA GLY A 189 -11.37 8.33 -0.08
C GLY A 189 -10.50 9.10 0.91
N ASN A 190 -9.24 8.70 1.02
CA ASN A 190 -8.22 9.38 1.78
C ASN A 190 -6.91 9.45 0.98
N ALA A 191 -6.15 10.52 1.17
CA ALA A 191 -4.88 10.71 0.51
C ALA A 191 -3.95 11.57 1.36
N VAL A 192 -2.65 11.43 1.06
CA VAL A 192 -1.58 12.17 1.72
C VAL A 192 -0.88 13.01 0.67
N PHE A 193 -0.75 14.31 0.94
CA PHE A 193 -0.10 15.28 0.07
C PHE A 193 1.17 15.74 0.78
N THR A 194 2.31 15.60 0.11
CA THR A 194 3.64 15.72 0.73
C THR A 194 4.51 16.80 0.12
N LYS A 195 4.10 17.39 -1.00
CA LYS A 195 4.80 18.51 -1.63
C LYS A 195 3.95 19.76 -1.49
N VAL A 196 4.52 20.78 -0.86
CA VAL A 196 3.85 22.07 -0.64
C VAL A 196 4.57 23.14 -1.44
N THR A 197 3.82 23.99 -2.13
CA THR A 197 4.36 25.14 -2.86
C THR A 197 3.44 26.32 -2.69
N SER A 198 3.99 27.47 -2.31
CA SER A 198 3.22 28.70 -2.09
C SER A 198 3.61 29.75 -3.13
N SER A 199 2.61 30.51 -3.58
CA SER A 199 2.79 31.66 -4.47
C SER A 199 1.79 32.73 -4.06
N GLY A 200 2.30 33.86 -3.55
CA GLY A 200 1.47 34.90 -2.94
C GLY A 200 0.53 34.35 -1.86
N PRO A 201 -0.80 34.58 -1.96
CA PRO A 201 -1.77 34.11 -0.98
C PRO A 201 -2.21 32.64 -1.16
N LEU A 202 -1.73 31.97 -2.20
CA LEU A 202 -2.11 30.60 -2.54
C LEU A 202 -1.07 29.61 -2.04
N THR A 203 -1.52 28.57 -1.35
CA THR A 203 -0.71 27.39 -1.01
C THR A 203 -1.28 26.16 -1.71
N ALA A 204 -0.44 25.45 -2.46
CA ALA A 204 -0.78 24.22 -3.16
C ALA A 204 -0.11 23.01 -2.51
N PHE A 205 -0.88 21.96 -2.23
CA PHE A 205 -0.43 20.68 -1.72
C PHE A 205 -0.62 19.63 -2.82
N TRP A 206 0.46 18.93 -3.17
CA TRP A 206 0.50 17.98 -4.26
C TRP A 206 0.60 16.56 -3.72
N GLY A 207 -0.15 15.65 -4.34
CA GLY A 207 -0.26 14.27 -3.90
C GLY A 207 -0.94 13.39 -4.94
N LYS A 208 -1.21 12.15 -4.54
CA LYS A 208 -1.89 11.16 -5.37
C LYS A 208 -3.26 10.90 -4.76
N TRP A 209 -4.31 11.00 -5.57
CA TRP A 209 -5.65 10.63 -5.15
C TRP A 209 -5.96 9.22 -5.67
N PRO A 210 -6.26 8.25 -4.79
CA PRO A 210 -6.53 6.88 -5.21
C PRO A 210 -7.82 6.83 -6.02
N GLN A 211 -7.79 6.04 -7.09
CA GLN A 211 -8.96 5.61 -7.83
C GLN A 211 -9.45 4.26 -7.27
N GLY A 212 -10.76 4.01 -7.36
CA GLY A 212 -11.38 2.78 -6.83
C GLY A 212 -10.92 1.47 -7.49
N ASN A 213 -10.12 1.54 -8.55
CA ASN A 213 -9.53 0.42 -9.28
C ASN A 213 -8.05 0.16 -8.91
N GLY A 214 -7.48 0.90 -7.95
CA GLY A 214 -6.07 0.79 -7.57
C GLY A 214 -5.12 1.72 -8.33
N ASP A 215 -5.60 2.46 -9.33
CA ASP A 215 -4.85 3.54 -9.97
C ASP A 215 -4.86 4.82 -9.12
N TYR A 216 -4.21 5.87 -9.59
CA TYR A 216 -4.24 7.18 -8.95
C TYR A 216 -4.23 8.32 -9.97
N ASP A 217 -4.90 9.42 -9.63
CA ASP A 217 -4.70 10.71 -10.30
C ASP A 217 -3.63 11.51 -9.55
N LEU A 218 -2.84 12.33 -10.26
CA LEU A 218 -2.20 13.44 -9.58
C LEU A 218 -3.30 14.39 -9.10
N ALA A 219 -3.12 14.92 -7.90
CA ALA A 219 -4.09 15.79 -7.29
C ALA A 219 -3.42 16.95 -6.58
N ILE A 220 -4.14 18.07 -6.57
CA ILE A 220 -3.68 19.33 -6.00
C ILE A 220 -4.78 19.87 -5.10
N TRP A 221 -4.46 20.06 -3.84
CA TRP A 221 -5.28 20.86 -2.93
C TRP A 221 -4.74 22.27 -2.89
N THR A 222 -5.59 23.26 -3.14
CA THR A 222 -5.18 24.67 -3.07
C THR A 222 -5.94 25.38 -1.97
N ARG A 223 -5.22 26.17 -1.18
CA ARG A 223 -5.78 27.02 -0.13
C ARG A 223 -5.52 28.48 -0.49
N VAL A 224 -6.58 29.28 -0.53
CA VAL A 224 -6.51 30.72 -0.78
C VAL A 224 -7.68 31.43 -0.09
N GLY A 225 -7.36 32.30 0.88
CA GLY A 225 -8.38 32.94 1.70
C GLY A 225 -9.31 31.91 2.39
N PRO A 226 -10.65 32.03 2.24
CA PRO A 226 -11.61 31.08 2.82
C PRO A 226 -11.84 29.83 1.98
N TYR A 227 -11.17 29.69 0.83
CA TYR A 227 -11.42 28.63 -0.13
C TYR A 227 -10.38 27.52 -0.06
N LEU A 228 -10.89 26.30 -0.16
CA LEU A 228 -10.12 25.08 -0.37
C LEU A 228 -10.61 24.41 -1.65
N CYS A 229 -9.76 24.25 -2.65
CA CYS A 229 -10.15 23.66 -3.93
C CYS A 229 -9.39 22.37 -4.20
N PHE A 230 -10.08 21.37 -4.76
CA PHE A 230 -9.49 20.13 -5.25
C PHE A 230 -9.37 20.19 -6.77
N LEU A 231 -8.16 20.03 -7.27
CA LEU A 231 -7.87 20.00 -8.71
C LEU A 231 -7.26 18.64 -9.04
N ARG A 232 -7.86 17.92 -9.99
CA ARG A 232 -7.22 16.74 -10.61
C ARG A 232 -6.13 17.19 -11.56
N ASP A 233 -5.06 16.43 -11.70
CA ASP A 233 -3.92 16.77 -12.55
C ASP A 233 -3.40 15.56 -13.31
N ASN A 234 -2.59 15.80 -14.34
CA ASN A 234 -2.07 14.76 -15.21
C ASN A 234 -0.64 14.35 -14.79
N PRO A 235 -0.37 13.06 -14.52
CA PRO A 235 0.98 12.58 -14.22
C PRO A 235 2.01 12.79 -15.33
N GLU A 236 1.59 12.78 -16.60
CA GLU A 236 2.49 12.99 -17.75
C GLU A 236 2.85 14.46 -17.94
N TRP A 237 1.95 15.37 -17.56
CA TRP A 237 2.10 16.81 -17.73
C TRP A 237 1.63 17.55 -16.47
N PRO A 238 2.42 17.50 -15.38
CA PRO A 238 2.03 18.11 -14.12
C PRO A 238 1.90 19.64 -14.27
N SER A 239 0.84 20.21 -13.71
CA SER A 239 0.60 21.65 -13.78
C SER A 239 1.75 22.44 -13.14
N THR A 240 2.08 23.59 -13.72
CA THR A 240 2.93 24.61 -13.10
C THR A 240 2.15 25.38 -12.04
N MET A 241 2.85 26.07 -11.13
CA MET A 241 2.17 26.91 -10.13
C MET A 241 1.30 28.02 -10.74
N ALA A 242 1.70 28.60 -11.87
CA ALA A 242 0.90 29.62 -12.56
C ALA A 242 -0.42 29.04 -13.12
N GLU A 243 -0.38 27.82 -13.66
CA GLU A 243 -1.60 27.12 -14.09
C GLU A 243 -2.49 26.76 -12.91
N VAL A 244 -1.91 26.35 -11.78
CA VAL A 244 -2.65 26.08 -10.54
C VAL A 244 -3.36 27.34 -10.04
N GLU A 245 -2.72 28.50 -10.07
CA GLU A 245 -3.36 29.77 -9.70
C GLU A 245 -4.56 30.08 -10.60
N ALA A 246 -4.40 29.99 -11.92
CA ALA A 246 -5.49 30.25 -12.88
C ALA A 246 -6.66 29.28 -12.70
N ARG A 247 -6.37 27.99 -12.52
CA ARG A 247 -7.38 26.94 -12.31
C ARG A 247 -8.09 27.11 -10.97
N THR A 248 -7.39 27.53 -9.93
CA THR A 248 -7.97 27.83 -8.61
C THR A 248 -8.94 29.01 -8.70
N ALA A 249 -8.54 30.09 -9.37
CA ALA A 249 -9.41 31.24 -9.58
C ALA A 249 -10.69 30.84 -10.34
N GLY A 250 -10.56 30.02 -11.39
CA GLY A 250 -11.70 29.47 -12.12
C GLY A 250 -12.60 28.60 -11.25
N ALA A 251 -12.03 27.73 -10.40
CA ALA A 251 -12.78 26.88 -9.48
C ALA A 251 -13.55 27.70 -8.42
N ILE A 252 -12.97 28.79 -7.92
CA ILE A 252 -13.65 29.71 -6.99
C ILE A 252 -14.82 30.39 -7.69
N ALA A 253 -14.59 30.95 -8.87
CA ALA A 253 -15.64 31.62 -9.65
C ALA A 253 -16.79 30.65 -10.00
N GLY A 254 -16.45 29.38 -10.29
CA GLY A 254 -17.41 28.31 -10.57
C GLY A 254 -18.02 27.65 -9.34
N LYS A 255 -17.72 28.11 -8.11
CA LYS A 255 -18.17 27.51 -6.84
C LYS A 255 -17.81 26.02 -6.67
N ALA A 256 -16.74 25.58 -7.31
CA ALA A 256 -16.22 24.21 -7.20
C ALA A 256 -15.33 24.00 -5.96
N CYS A 257 -15.02 25.07 -5.23
CA CYS A 257 -14.23 25.02 -4.00
C CYS A 257 -15.12 24.81 -2.77
N ALA A 258 -14.48 24.37 -1.70
CA ALA A 258 -15.04 24.21 -0.38
C ALA A 258 -14.75 25.42 0.50
N ARG A 259 -15.62 25.65 1.49
CA ARG A 259 -15.39 26.59 2.59
C ARG A 259 -15.46 25.87 3.92
N GLN A 260 -14.73 26.39 4.89
CA GLN A 260 -14.75 25.88 6.25
C GLN A 260 -16.14 26.11 6.87
N ARG A 261 -16.67 25.09 7.54
CA ARG A 261 -17.94 25.06 8.26
C ARG A 261 -17.73 24.65 9.71
#